data_AF-A0A7W8VBT3-F1
#
_entry.id   AF-A0A7W8VBT3-F1
#
_cell.length_a   1.000
_cell.length_b   1.000
_cell.length_c   1.000
_cell.angle_alpha   90.00
_cell.angle_beta   90.00
_cell.angle_gamma   90.00
#
_symmetry.space_group_name_H-M   'P 1'
#
loop_
_entity.id
_entity.type
_entity.pdbx_description
1 polymer ?
#
loop_
_entity_poly.entity_id
_entity_poly.type
_entity_poly.pdbx_seq_one_letter_code
_entity_poly.pdbx_strand_id
1 'polypeptide(L)'
;MSDMYELLVSADLPGDLAGAEAGELRWHLGLGPRPERRVIVGEFPEAVIGDDGRPVQDGRGGLLVEDRPRALLAQRGPAHRIGGALMAAMERRPGGGWALSARQEIHPDDRDLLDVLLLWLRTRSGGGPAFRCTARFCEEESFEPLALPEPPAAARGTA
;
A
#
# COMPACT_ATOMS: atom_id res chain seq x y z
N MET A 1 21.49 -9.40 -3.77
CA MET A 1 20.35 -10.08 -3.11
C MET A 1 19.51 -8.97 -2.51
N SER A 2 18.29 -8.78 -2.98
CA SER A 2 17.39 -7.73 -2.48
C SER A 2 16.40 -8.39 -1.53
N ASP A 3 16.29 -7.85 -0.33
CA ASP A 3 15.34 -8.33 0.67
C ASP A 3 13.93 -8.08 0.13
N MET A 4 13.17 -9.13 -0.13
CA MET A 4 11.82 -9.02 -0.70
C MET A 4 10.86 -9.82 0.15
N TYR A 5 9.65 -9.31 0.27
CA TYR A 5 8.57 -9.94 1.02
C TYR A 5 7.44 -10.35 0.09
N GLU A 6 6.86 -11.51 0.37
CA GLU A 6 5.52 -11.82 -0.13
C GLU A 6 4.49 -11.16 0.78
N LEU A 7 3.64 -10.32 0.22
CA LEU A 7 2.54 -9.69 0.94
C LEU A 7 1.21 -10.29 0.48
N LEU A 8 0.39 -10.74 1.43
CA LEU A 8 -1.01 -11.10 1.21
C LEU A 8 -1.91 -10.14 1.98
N VAL A 9 -2.83 -9.50 1.28
CA VAL A 9 -3.82 -8.58 1.85
C VAL A 9 -5.20 -9.08 1.53
N SER A 10 -6.10 -9.09 2.52
CA SER A 10 -7.52 -9.32 2.35
C SER A 10 -8.30 -8.30 3.19
N ALA A 11 -9.30 -7.65 2.61
CA ALA A 11 -10.11 -6.67 3.30
C ALA A 11 -11.56 -6.67 2.82
N ASP A 12 -12.50 -6.65 3.77
CA ASP A 12 -13.92 -6.35 3.54
C ASP A 12 -14.17 -4.88 3.86
N LEU A 13 -14.49 -4.08 2.85
CA LEU A 13 -14.72 -2.64 2.96
C LEU A 13 -16.22 -2.31 2.90
N PRO A 14 -16.65 -1.20 3.53
CA PRO A 14 -18.04 -0.76 3.51
C PRO A 14 -18.46 -0.26 2.12
N GLY A 15 -19.78 -0.21 1.88
CA GLY A 15 -20.35 0.13 0.57
C GLY A 15 -20.27 1.60 0.21
N ASP A 16 -20.08 2.46 1.22
CA ASP A 16 -20.15 3.91 1.20
C ASP A 16 -18.78 4.58 1.01
N LEU A 17 -17.79 3.89 0.40
CA LEU A 17 -16.52 4.51 0.03
C LEU A 17 -16.77 5.74 -0.83
N ALA A 18 -16.14 6.87 -0.47
CA ALA A 18 -16.23 8.08 -1.27
C ALA A 18 -15.60 7.84 -2.66
N GLY A 19 -16.09 8.53 -3.69
CA GLY A 19 -15.59 8.35 -5.06
C GLY A 19 -14.08 8.56 -5.20
N ALA A 20 -13.52 9.52 -4.45
CA ALA A 20 -12.08 9.77 -4.42
C ALA A 20 -11.29 8.61 -3.77
N GLU A 21 -11.77 8.09 -2.63
CA GLU A 21 -11.15 6.94 -1.96
C GLU A 21 -11.21 5.68 -2.84
N ALA A 22 -12.38 5.41 -3.43
CA ALA A 22 -12.55 4.26 -4.32
C ALA A 22 -11.68 4.40 -5.58
N GLY A 23 -11.57 5.60 -6.15
CA GLY A 23 -10.73 5.86 -7.32
C GLY A 23 -9.25 5.63 -7.03
N GLU A 24 -8.75 6.18 -5.92
CA GLU A 24 -7.35 5.98 -5.51
C GLU A 24 -7.05 4.54 -5.12
N LEU A 25 -7.96 3.87 -4.40
CA LEU A 25 -7.80 2.45 -4.07
C LEU A 25 -7.73 1.60 -5.35
N ARG A 26 -8.61 1.86 -6.33
CA ARG A 26 -8.55 1.18 -7.62
C ARG A 26 -7.23 1.44 -8.34
N TRP A 27 -6.69 2.66 -8.27
CA TRP A 27 -5.35 2.95 -8.81
C TRP A 27 -4.26 2.16 -8.11
N HIS A 28 -4.22 2.13 -6.77
CA HIS A 28 -3.24 1.34 -6.02
C HIS A 28 -3.31 -0.15 -6.33
N LEU A 29 -4.50 -0.66 -6.65
CA LEU A 29 -4.70 -2.03 -7.10
C LEU A 29 -4.45 -2.22 -8.59
N GLY A 30 -4.14 -1.20 -9.40
CA GLY A 30 -3.97 -1.33 -10.85
C GLY A 30 -5.27 -1.57 -11.63
N LEU A 31 -6.43 -1.24 -11.04
CA LEU A 31 -7.79 -1.41 -11.58
C LEU A 31 -8.41 -0.09 -12.09
N GLY A 32 -7.61 0.98 -12.15
CA GLY A 32 -8.03 2.31 -12.56
C GLY A 32 -6.85 3.25 -12.79
N PRO A 33 -7.10 4.41 -13.43
CA PRO A 33 -6.09 5.43 -13.66
C PRO A 33 -5.66 6.12 -12.36
N ARG A 34 -4.47 6.72 -12.37
CA ARG A 34 -4.02 7.58 -11.27
C ARG A 34 -5.00 8.73 -11.05
N PRO A 35 -5.48 8.96 -9.81
CA PRO A 35 -6.34 10.10 -9.51
C PRO A 35 -5.53 11.41 -9.52
N GLU A 36 -6.19 12.52 -9.84
CA GLU A 36 -5.59 13.86 -9.74
C GLU A 36 -5.28 14.25 -8.30
N ARG A 37 -6.20 13.91 -7.38
CA ARG A 37 -6.05 14.13 -5.94
C ARG A 37 -6.01 12.80 -5.20
N ARG A 38 -4.99 12.63 -4.36
CA ARG A 38 -4.83 11.49 -3.45
C ARG A 38 -5.29 11.90 -2.05
N VAL A 39 -6.13 11.06 -1.45
CA VAL A 39 -6.77 11.18 -0.15
C VAL A 39 -6.43 10.03 0.79
N ILE A 40 -5.83 8.94 0.29
CA ILE A 40 -5.35 7.80 1.09
C ILE A 40 -3.86 7.95 1.34
N VAL A 41 -3.03 7.94 0.30
CA VAL A 41 -1.57 8.11 0.37
C VAL A 41 -1.21 9.46 -0.26
N GLY A 42 -0.93 10.45 0.60
CA GLY A 42 -0.75 11.84 0.16
C GLY A 42 0.53 12.07 -0.64
N GLU A 43 1.65 11.56 -0.13
CA GLU A 43 3.00 11.90 -0.58
C GLU A 43 3.82 10.65 -0.91
N PHE A 44 4.63 10.74 -1.96
CA PHE A 44 5.56 9.71 -2.42
C PHE A 44 6.97 10.32 -2.52
N PRO A 45 7.58 10.65 -1.38
CA PRO A 45 8.89 11.28 -1.36
C PRO A 45 9.94 10.30 -1.89
N GLU A 46 10.51 10.60 -3.05
CA GLU A 46 11.64 9.86 -3.62
C GLU A 46 12.84 10.80 -3.78
N ALA A 47 14.01 10.38 -3.28
CA ALA A 47 15.24 11.13 -3.47
C ALA A 47 15.61 11.18 -4.96
N VAL A 48 15.92 12.36 -5.47
CA VAL A 48 16.38 12.53 -6.85
C VAL A 48 17.79 11.96 -6.94
N ILE A 49 17.96 10.94 -7.78
CA ILE A 49 19.27 10.35 -8.08
C ILE A 49 19.82 11.03 -9.34
N GLY A 50 21.02 11.59 -9.22
CA GLY A 50 21.73 12.23 -10.33
C GLY A 50 22.35 11.21 -11.29
N ASP A 51 22.89 11.70 -12.40
CA ASP A 51 23.51 10.87 -13.44
C ASP A 51 24.73 10.06 -12.94
N ASP A 52 25.33 10.49 -11.82
CA ASP A 52 26.42 9.77 -11.14
C ASP A 52 25.96 8.65 -10.22
N GLY A 53 24.64 8.41 -10.15
CA GLY A 53 24.02 7.41 -9.29
C GLY A 53 23.93 7.83 -7.82
N ARG A 54 24.18 9.11 -7.48
CA ARG A 54 24.13 9.60 -6.10
C ARG A 54 22.91 10.49 -5.86
N PRO A 55 22.39 10.56 -4.62
CA PRO A 55 21.35 11.51 -4.27
C PRO A 55 21.80 12.96 -4.51
N VAL A 56 20.97 13.73 -5.21
CA VAL A 56 21.16 15.16 -5.43
C VAL A 56 20.86 15.90 -4.12
N GLN A 57 21.67 16.92 -3.80
CA GLN A 57 21.42 17.76 -2.62
C GLN A 57 20.47 18.91 -2.95
N ASP A 58 19.56 19.23 -2.03
CA ASP A 58 18.93 20.53 -2.02
C ASP A 58 19.98 21.57 -1.65
N GLY A 59 19.92 22.79 -2.19
CA GLY A 59 20.94 23.83 -1.94
C GLY A 59 21.07 24.29 -0.47
N ARG A 60 20.46 23.58 0.48
CA ARG A 60 20.50 23.81 1.93
C ARG A 60 21.20 22.67 2.68
N GLY A 61 21.76 21.70 1.95
CA GLY A 61 22.49 20.56 2.51
C GLY A 61 21.61 19.36 2.85
N GLY A 62 20.32 19.39 2.51
CA GLY A 62 19.42 18.23 2.52
C GLY A 62 19.48 17.46 1.20
N LEU A 63 18.70 16.38 1.09
CA LEU A 63 18.49 15.69 -0.20
C LEU A 63 17.36 16.35 -0.98
N LEU A 64 17.54 16.51 -2.28
CA LEU A 64 16.46 16.89 -3.18
C LEU A 64 15.49 15.70 -3.27
N VAL A 65 14.24 15.94 -2.86
CA VAL A 65 13.16 14.93 -2.86
C VAL A 65 12.02 15.43 -3.74
N GLU A 66 11.48 14.53 -4.56
CA GLU A 66 10.32 14.79 -5.42
C GLU A 66 9.16 13.86 -5.05
N ASP A 67 7.93 14.36 -5.21
CA ASP A 67 6.73 13.52 -5.15
C ASP A 67 6.62 12.70 -6.44
N ARG A 68 6.79 11.37 -6.33
CA ARG A 68 6.70 10.43 -7.46
C ARG A 68 5.63 9.37 -7.23
N PRO A 69 4.34 9.71 -7.46
CA PRO A 69 3.24 8.82 -7.13
C PRO A 69 3.24 7.54 -7.95
N ARG A 70 3.15 6.40 -7.26
CA ARG A 70 3.03 5.07 -7.87
C ARG A 70 2.01 4.20 -7.14
N ALA A 71 1.48 3.22 -7.87
CA ALA A 71 0.54 2.26 -7.31
C ALA A 71 1.29 1.22 -6.46
N LEU A 72 0.76 0.88 -5.28
CA LEU A 72 1.47 0.09 -4.27
C LEU A 72 1.12 -1.40 -4.30
N LEU A 73 -0.04 -1.77 -4.87
CA LEU A 73 -0.55 -3.15 -4.95
C LEU A 73 -0.94 -3.52 -6.40
N ALA A 74 -0.25 -2.91 -7.38
CA ALA A 74 -0.59 -3.00 -8.79
C ALA A 74 0.31 -3.94 -9.59
N GLN A 75 1.26 -4.64 -8.97
CA GLN A 75 2.10 -5.59 -9.68
C GLN A 75 1.24 -6.73 -10.25
N ARG A 76 1.62 -7.21 -11.44
CA ARG A 76 0.92 -8.24 -12.21
C ARG A 76 1.88 -9.17 -12.91
N GLY A 77 1.37 -10.33 -13.32
CA GLY A 77 2.14 -11.33 -14.05
C GLY A 77 2.82 -12.34 -13.12
N PRO A 78 3.81 -13.10 -13.63
CA PRO A 78 4.52 -14.09 -12.83
C PRO A 78 5.34 -13.40 -11.74
N ALA A 79 5.26 -13.92 -10.52
CA ALA A 79 6.10 -13.45 -9.43
C ALA A 79 7.55 -13.94 -9.62
N HIS A 80 8.53 -13.11 -9.26
CA HIS A 80 9.94 -13.38 -9.57
C HIS A 80 10.62 -14.29 -8.54
N ARG A 81 10.28 -14.15 -7.26
CA ARG A 81 10.86 -14.88 -6.12
C ARG A 81 9.89 -15.87 -5.49
N ILE A 82 8.60 -15.56 -5.44
CA ILE A 82 7.62 -16.32 -4.65
C ILE A 82 6.81 -17.34 -5.47
N GLY A 83 7.06 -17.39 -6.79
CA GLY A 83 6.31 -18.22 -7.74
C GLY A 83 4.82 -17.84 -7.87
N GLY A 84 4.13 -18.43 -8.84
CA GLY A 84 2.72 -18.11 -9.13
C GLY A 84 2.52 -16.70 -9.69
N ALA A 85 1.32 -16.14 -9.51
CA ALA A 85 0.95 -14.83 -10.07
C ALA A 85 0.84 -13.74 -8.99
N LEU A 86 1.24 -12.53 -9.36
CA LEU A 86 0.94 -11.29 -8.64
C LEU A 86 -0.43 -10.79 -9.08
N MET A 87 -1.26 -10.43 -8.11
CA MET A 87 -2.66 -10.06 -8.36
C MET A 87 -3.18 -9.05 -7.35
N ALA A 88 -4.20 -8.31 -7.78
CA ALA A 88 -5.09 -7.59 -6.89
C ALA A 88 -6.49 -7.53 -7.51
N ALA A 89 -7.50 -7.65 -6.66
CA ALA A 89 -8.91 -7.65 -7.04
C ALA A 89 -9.72 -6.82 -6.04
N MET A 90 -10.81 -6.21 -6.53
CA MET A 90 -11.77 -5.47 -5.73
C MET A 90 -13.17 -5.67 -6.32
N GLU A 91 -14.00 -6.42 -5.62
CA GLU A 91 -15.30 -6.89 -6.10
C GLU A 91 -16.45 -6.45 -5.19
N ARG A 92 -17.64 -6.27 -5.74
CA ARG A 92 -18.83 -5.97 -4.94
C ARG A 92 -19.28 -7.21 -4.17
N ARG A 93 -19.60 -7.05 -2.88
CA ARG A 93 -20.13 -8.13 -2.04
C ARG A 93 -21.67 -8.19 -2.11
N PRO A 94 -22.28 -9.38 -2.06
CA PRO A 94 -23.71 -9.52 -1.80
C PRO A 94 -24.08 -8.86 -0.48
N GLY A 95 -25.12 -8.02 -0.45
CA GLY A 95 -25.50 -7.23 0.74
C GLY A 95 -24.76 -5.90 0.90
N GLY A 96 -23.89 -5.54 -0.06
CA GLY A 96 -23.18 -4.26 -0.08
C GLY A 96 -21.73 -4.36 0.38
N GLY A 97 -20.97 -3.30 0.14
CA GLY A 97 -19.53 -3.28 0.42
C GLY A 97 -18.67 -3.79 -0.74
N TRP A 98 -17.40 -3.99 -0.41
CA TRP A 98 -16.37 -4.49 -1.32
C TRP A 98 -15.55 -5.58 -0.65
N ALA A 99 -15.13 -6.58 -1.43
CA ALA A 99 -14.11 -7.53 -1.04
C ALA A 99 -12.84 -7.22 -1.83
N LEU A 100 -11.72 -7.08 -1.13
CA LEU A 100 -10.42 -6.81 -1.70
C LEU A 100 -9.46 -7.93 -1.35
N SER A 101 -8.68 -8.37 -2.33
CA SER A 101 -7.55 -9.29 -2.14
C SER A 101 -6.36 -8.84 -2.97
N ALA A 102 -5.15 -8.94 -2.42
CA ALA A 102 -3.92 -8.70 -3.16
C ALA A 102 -2.81 -9.67 -2.73
N ARG A 103 -1.96 -10.04 -3.70
CA ARG A 103 -0.71 -10.80 -3.51
C ARG A 103 0.41 -10.10 -4.26
N GLN A 104 1.42 -9.62 -3.55
CA GLN A 104 2.48 -8.74 -4.08
C GLN A 104 3.88 -9.18 -3.63
N GLU A 105 4.89 -8.75 -4.37
CA GLU A 105 6.31 -8.80 -3.98
C GLU A 105 6.74 -7.39 -3.58
N ILE A 106 7.04 -7.19 -2.30
CA ILE A 106 7.29 -5.86 -1.74
C ILE A 106 8.76 -5.72 -1.33
N HIS A 107 9.36 -4.60 -1.70
CA HIS A 107 10.67 -4.18 -1.23
C HIS A 107 10.53 -3.47 0.15
N PRO A 108 11.45 -3.67 1.11
CA PRO A 108 11.38 -3.02 2.42
C PRO A 108 11.34 -1.50 2.33
N ASP A 109 11.96 -0.88 1.32
CA ASP A 109 11.92 0.58 1.12
C ASP A 109 10.50 1.11 0.83
N ASP A 110 9.58 0.27 0.38
CA ASP A 110 8.19 0.65 0.12
C ASP A 110 7.33 0.62 1.41
N ARG A 111 7.91 0.20 2.53
CA ARG A 111 7.17 -0.12 3.75
C ARG A 111 6.41 1.06 4.31
N ASP A 112 7.01 2.26 4.34
CA ASP A 112 6.38 3.44 4.92
C ASP A 112 5.12 3.85 4.14
N LEU A 113 5.19 3.83 2.81
CA LEU A 113 4.05 4.12 1.93
C LEU A 113 2.97 3.04 2.04
N LEU A 114 3.39 1.78 2.10
CA LEU A 114 2.49 0.65 2.23
C LEU A 114 1.77 0.67 3.58
N ASP A 115 2.44 1.03 4.68
CA ASP A 115 1.84 1.12 6.01
C ASP A 115 0.70 2.15 6.05
N VAL A 116 0.82 3.28 5.34
CA VAL A 116 -0.27 4.26 5.20
C VAL A 116 -1.51 3.62 4.56
N LEU A 117 -1.32 2.94 3.42
CA LEU A 117 -2.42 2.28 2.70
C LEU A 117 -3.04 1.14 3.53
N LEU A 118 -2.21 0.30 4.15
CA LEU A 118 -2.68 -0.83 4.95
C LEU A 118 -3.38 -0.39 6.23
N LEU A 119 -2.90 0.68 6.88
CA LEU A 119 -3.56 1.29 8.02
C LEU A 119 -4.92 1.86 7.63
N TRP A 120 -5.01 2.53 6.48
CA TRP A 120 -6.28 3.02 5.95
C TRP A 120 -7.25 1.87 5.68
N LEU A 121 -6.79 0.78 5.04
CA LEU A 121 -7.61 -0.42 4.79
C LEU A 121 -8.12 -1.04 6.09
N ARG A 122 -7.25 -1.23 7.10
CA ARG A 122 -7.61 -1.75 8.42
C ARG A 122 -8.64 -0.87 9.11
N THR A 123 -8.46 0.45 9.03
CA THR A 123 -9.37 1.42 9.65
C THR A 123 -10.73 1.38 8.97
N ARG A 124 -10.75 1.38 7.63
CA ARG A 124 -11.98 1.42 6.85
C ARG A 124 -12.77 0.11 6.91
N SER A 125 -12.11 -1.03 7.10
CA SER A 125 -12.76 -2.33 7.29
C SER A 125 -13.34 -2.53 8.70
N GLY A 126 -13.01 -1.64 9.66
CA GLY A 126 -13.33 -1.83 11.08
C GLY A 126 -12.42 -2.84 11.80
N GLY A 127 -11.29 -3.23 11.19
CA GLY A 127 -10.33 -4.16 11.75
C GLY A 127 -10.85 -5.60 11.90
N GLY A 128 -10.31 -6.34 12.88
CA GLY A 128 -10.73 -7.70 13.20
C GLY A 128 -10.63 -8.67 12.02
N PRO A 129 -11.59 -9.60 11.83
CA PRO A 129 -11.54 -10.58 10.75
C PRO A 129 -11.74 -9.97 9.35
N ALA A 130 -12.26 -8.74 9.26
CA ALA A 130 -12.53 -8.03 8.02
C ALA A 130 -11.27 -7.42 7.39
N PHE A 131 -10.13 -7.45 8.08
CA PHE A 131 -8.83 -7.10 7.51
C PHE A 131 -7.76 -8.08 7.95
N ARG A 132 -7.05 -8.63 6.98
CA ARG A 132 -5.89 -9.50 7.20
C ARG A 132 -4.77 -9.04 6.29
N CYS A 133 -3.60 -8.86 6.89
CA CYS A 133 -2.39 -8.59 6.18
C CYS A 133 -1.31 -9.49 6.76
N THR A 134 -0.74 -10.35 5.93
CA THR A 134 0.35 -11.25 6.31
C THR A 134 1.50 -11.07 5.36
N ALA A 135 2.71 -11.15 5.88
CA ALA A 135 3.92 -11.11 5.08
C ALA A 135 4.85 -12.28 5.46
N ARG A 136 5.67 -12.68 4.50
CA ARG A 136 6.84 -13.53 4.77
C ARG A 136 8.02 -13.02 3.99
N PHE A 137 9.21 -13.22 4.53
CA PHE A 137 10.41 -13.06 3.72
C PHE A 137 10.40 -14.12 2.60
N CYS A 138 10.83 -13.79 1.38
CA CYS A 138 10.71 -14.72 0.24
C CYS A 138 11.49 -16.04 0.44
N GLU A 139 12.46 -16.05 1.36
CA GLU A 139 13.29 -17.22 1.69
C GLU A 139 12.69 -18.06 2.84
N GLU A 140 11.59 -17.60 3.44
CA GLU A 140 10.88 -18.28 4.52
C GLU A 140 9.62 -18.97 4.01
N GLU A 141 9.18 -20.01 4.72
CA GLU A 141 7.98 -20.78 4.34
C GLU A 141 6.70 -20.26 5.02
N SER A 142 6.81 -19.70 6.23
CA SER A 142 5.68 -19.29 7.05
C SER A 142 5.31 -17.82 6.84
N PHE A 143 4.01 -17.54 6.80
CA PHE A 143 3.48 -16.19 6.85
C PHE A 143 3.23 -15.76 8.28
N GLU A 144 3.61 -14.52 8.59
CA GLU A 144 3.32 -13.88 9.86
C GLU A 144 2.37 -12.70 9.65
N PRO A 145 1.47 -12.40 10.60
CA PRO A 145 0.71 -11.16 10.61
C PRO A 145 1.63 -9.96 10.50
N LEU A 146 1.37 -9.07 9.54
CA LEU A 146 2.15 -7.86 9.39
C LEU A 146 1.78 -6.88 10.52
N ALA A 147 2.76 -6.55 11.38
CA ALA A 147 2.59 -5.54 12.40
C ALA A 147 2.47 -4.16 11.74
N LEU A 148 1.29 -3.55 11.81
CA LEU A 148 1.04 -2.18 11.34
C LEU A 148 1.22 -1.19 12.49
N PRO A 149 1.65 0.06 12.20
CA PRO A 149 1.72 1.10 13.21
C PRO A 149 0.35 1.30 13.88
N GLU A 150 0.37 1.69 15.15
CA GLU A 150 -0.86 2.12 15.83
C GLU A 150 -1.42 3.34 15.10
N PRO A 151 -2.75 3.42 14.89
CA PRO A 151 -3.34 4.64 14.38
C PRO A 151 -2.95 5.80 15.30
N PRO A 152 -2.66 6.99 14.75
CA PRO A 152 -2.38 8.15 15.59
C PRO A 152 -3.55 8.32 16.56
N ALA A 153 -3.23 8.48 17.86
CA ALA A 153 -4.25 8.69 18.88
C ALA A 153 -5.16 9.83 18.40
N ALA A 154 -6.45 9.55 18.22
CA ALA A 154 -7.40 10.58 17.81
C ALA A 154 -7.17 11.77 18.75
N ALA A 155 -6.77 12.92 18.17
CA ALA A 155 -6.61 14.14 18.93
C ALA A 155 -7.94 14.33 19.67
N ARG A 156 -7.92 14.09 20.98
CA ARG A 156 -9.11 14.24 21.82
C ARG A 156 -9.48 15.70 21.68
N GLY A 157 -10.50 15.97 20.87
CA GLY A 157 -11.02 17.31 20.66
C GLY A 157 -11.32 17.89 22.02
N THR A 158 -10.55 18.91 22.39
CA THR A 158 -10.95 19.82 23.46
C THR A 158 -12.21 20.51 22.96
N ALA A 159 -13.34 20.08 23.50
CA ALA A 159 -14.56 20.85 23.52
C ALA A 159 -14.37 22.14 24.34
#